data_AF-A0AAW0DHD5-F1
#
_entry.id   AF-A0AAW0DHD5-F1
#
_cell.length_a   1.000
_cell.length_b   1.000
_cell.length_c   1.000
_cell.angle_alpha   90.00
_cell.angle_beta   90.00
_cell.angle_gamma   90.00
#
_symmetry.space_group_name_H-M   'P 1'
#
loop_
_entity.id
_entity.type
_entity.pdbx_description
1 polymer ?
#
loop_
_entity_poly.entity_id
_entity_poly.type
_entity_poly.pdbx_seq_one_letter_code
_entity_poly.pdbx_strand_id
1 'polypeptide(L)'
;MAAIGVTKTRLEDQRFVIYGAGSAGLGIARQLRDAILSTSDNQQITGEEANSRFWLVDKHGLIKESIVASGQVRQDLMEFVRKEESFQSSDESGLLEVVKQVKPTVLIGCSTHAGAFTQEVVEAMQEGLGEQGRPIIFPLSNPSRLVEVTPEDAYRWTKGRALIATGSPFDPVGEEKYEIAECNNALIYPGLGLGSIISQSKSLTDTMIIAGAQRLAALAPSLKDPTAALLPDFADAPEVNLEVAVAVIEQAIKEGSAGGSVNGWSEEEIRDRVREKVWKPVYGTYVYDEAGME
;
A
#
# COMPACT_ATOMS: atom_id res chain seq x y z
N MET A 1 -1.72 5.41 0.24
CA MET A 1 -1.53 6.81 0.69
C MET A 1 -1.76 7.83 -0.44
N ALA A 2 -1.23 7.65 -1.66
CA ALA A 2 -1.50 8.57 -2.77
C ALA A 2 -2.99 8.83 -3.01
N ALA A 3 -3.80 7.75 -3.08
CA ALA A 3 -5.25 7.85 -3.20
C ALA A 3 -5.92 8.67 -2.08
N ILE A 4 -5.38 8.61 -0.85
CA ILE A 4 -5.85 9.41 0.30
C ILE A 4 -5.54 10.90 0.10
N GLY A 5 -4.40 11.22 -0.50
CA GLY A 5 -4.06 12.58 -0.92
C GLY A 5 -5.02 13.11 -1.99
N VAL A 6 -5.44 12.26 -2.94
CA VAL A 6 -6.43 12.62 -3.98
C VAL A 6 -7.81 12.86 -3.37
N THR A 7 -8.26 12.02 -2.43
CA THR A 7 -9.54 12.21 -1.73
C THR A 7 -9.51 13.33 -0.70
N LYS A 8 -8.32 13.85 -0.34
CA LYS A 8 -8.11 14.86 0.71
C LYS A 8 -8.71 14.45 2.06
N THR A 9 -8.63 13.16 2.37
CA THR A 9 -9.08 12.58 3.65
C THR A 9 -7.86 12.15 4.48
N ARG A 10 -8.07 11.66 5.71
CA ARG A 10 -6.98 11.11 6.52
C ARG A 10 -6.96 9.59 6.42
N LEU A 11 -5.78 8.98 6.64
CA LEU A 11 -5.64 7.52 6.63
C LEU A 11 -6.46 6.87 7.75
N GLU A 12 -6.53 7.53 8.91
CA GLU A 12 -7.36 7.09 10.03
C GLU A 12 -8.86 7.18 9.72
N ASP A 13 -9.34 7.99 8.79
CA ASP A 13 -10.78 8.07 8.49
C ASP A 13 -11.30 6.90 7.65
N GLN A 14 -10.40 6.05 7.16
CA GLN A 14 -10.72 5.02 6.18
C GLN A 14 -11.35 3.78 6.81
N ARG A 15 -12.15 3.08 6.01
CA ARG A 15 -12.69 1.75 6.31
C ARG A 15 -12.17 0.79 5.24
N PHE A 16 -11.31 -0.13 5.66
CA PHE A 16 -10.61 -1.06 4.77
C PHE A 16 -11.30 -2.41 4.76
N VAL A 17 -11.73 -2.85 3.58
CA VAL A 17 -12.07 -4.25 3.34
C VAL A 17 -10.91 -4.89 2.58
N ILE A 18 -10.35 -5.96 3.16
CA ILE A 18 -9.25 -6.72 2.56
C ILE A 18 -9.80 -8.10 2.19
N TYR A 19 -9.97 -8.34 0.90
CA TYR A 19 -10.45 -9.60 0.36
C TYR A 19 -9.26 -10.52 0.07
N GLY A 20 -9.05 -11.50 0.93
CA GLY A 20 -7.91 -12.40 0.97
C GLY A 20 -7.07 -12.21 2.23
N ALA A 21 -7.42 -12.89 3.33
CA ALA A 21 -6.66 -12.87 4.61
C ALA A 21 -5.38 -13.75 4.60
N GLY A 22 -4.73 -13.86 3.44
CA GLY A 22 -3.43 -14.53 3.28
C GLY A 22 -2.28 -13.75 3.91
N SER A 23 -1.04 -14.13 3.60
CA SER A 23 0.16 -13.40 4.02
C SER A 23 0.17 -11.95 3.49
N ALA A 24 -0.16 -11.77 2.21
CA ALA A 24 -0.22 -10.45 1.58
C ALA A 24 -1.28 -9.54 2.24
N GLY A 25 -2.52 -10.02 2.37
CA GLY A 25 -3.60 -9.25 2.98
C GLY A 25 -3.34 -8.88 4.43
N LEU A 26 -2.83 -9.82 5.23
CA LEU A 26 -2.43 -9.54 6.61
C LEU A 26 -1.26 -8.55 6.69
N GLY A 27 -0.26 -8.69 5.82
CA GLY A 27 0.86 -7.75 5.75
C GLY A 27 0.41 -6.33 5.43
N ILE A 28 -0.48 -6.18 4.45
CA ILE A 28 -1.08 -4.88 4.08
C ILE A 28 -1.90 -4.31 5.25
N ALA A 29 -2.72 -5.14 5.91
CA ALA A 29 -3.53 -4.72 7.07
C ALA A 29 -2.65 -4.15 8.19
N ARG A 30 -1.59 -4.87 8.55
CA ARG A 30 -0.63 -4.44 9.59
C ARG A 30 0.10 -3.17 9.21
N GLN A 31 0.64 -3.08 8.00
CA GLN A 31 1.35 -1.88 7.54
C GLN A 31 0.44 -0.65 7.51
N LEU A 32 -0.82 -0.80 7.08
CA LEU A 32 -1.79 0.29 7.11
C LEU A 32 -2.17 0.68 8.55
N ARG A 33 -2.36 -0.29 9.46
CA ARG A 33 -2.58 -0.02 10.88
C ARG A 33 -1.40 0.75 11.49
N ASP A 34 -0.18 0.31 11.24
CA ASP A 34 1.03 0.94 11.79
C ASP A 34 1.24 2.35 11.19
N ALA A 35 0.90 2.53 9.91
CA ALA A 35 0.82 3.85 9.30
C ALA A 35 -0.24 4.73 9.98
N ILE A 36 -1.43 4.20 10.32
CA ILE A 36 -2.44 4.96 11.08
C ILE A 36 -1.87 5.38 12.44
N LEU A 37 -1.29 4.44 13.20
CA LEU A 37 -0.74 4.71 14.54
C LEU A 37 0.39 5.73 14.53
N SER A 38 1.24 5.71 13.50
CA SER A 38 2.41 6.61 13.38
C SER A 38 2.08 7.98 12.80
N THR A 39 0.97 8.13 12.07
CA THR A 39 0.63 9.37 11.35
C THR A 39 -0.64 10.04 11.87
N SER A 40 -1.32 9.44 12.84
CA SER A 40 -2.50 10.02 13.46
C SER A 40 -2.18 11.31 14.22
N ASP A 41 -3.04 12.32 14.07
CA ASP A 41 -3.02 13.52 14.90
C ASP A 41 -3.54 13.23 16.32
N ASN A 42 -4.28 12.13 16.49
CA ASN A 42 -4.73 11.65 17.79
C ASN A 42 -3.65 10.81 18.45
N GLN A 43 -2.83 11.45 19.30
CA GLN A 43 -1.77 10.79 20.07
C GLN A 43 -2.25 9.67 21.02
N GLN A 44 -3.57 9.48 21.16
CA GLN A 44 -4.16 8.46 22.02
C GLN A 44 -4.81 7.30 21.24
N ILE A 45 -4.74 7.29 19.90
CA ILE A 45 -5.31 6.19 19.11
C ILE A 45 -4.66 4.87 19.52
N THR A 46 -5.49 3.89 19.88
CA THR A 46 -5.02 2.58 20.33
C THR A 46 -4.88 1.63 19.14
N GLY A 47 -4.09 0.56 19.30
CA GLY A 47 -4.02 -0.50 18.31
C GLY A 47 -5.38 -1.16 18.04
N GLU A 48 -6.21 -1.32 19.07
CA GLU A 48 -7.59 -1.84 18.92
C GLU A 48 -8.47 -0.90 18.10
N GLU A 49 -8.39 0.42 18.35
CA GLU A 49 -9.13 1.41 17.58
C GLU A 49 -8.67 1.44 16.12
N ALA A 50 -7.37 1.37 15.86
CA ALA A 50 -6.84 1.25 14.50
C ALA A 50 -7.30 -0.04 13.82
N ASN A 51 -7.23 -1.19 14.50
CA ASN A 51 -7.70 -2.49 14.01
C ASN A 51 -9.19 -2.48 13.68
N SER A 52 -9.99 -1.69 14.41
CA SER A 52 -11.43 -1.59 14.20
C SER A 52 -11.82 -1.04 12.82
N ARG A 53 -10.86 -0.50 12.05
CA ARG A 53 -11.02 0.05 10.70
C ARG A 53 -10.81 -0.99 9.59
N PHE A 54 -10.48 -2.23 9.96
CA PHE A 54 -10.19 -3.31 9.03
C PHE A 54 -11.22 -4.44 9.12
N TRP A 55 -11.64 -4.92 7.96
CA TRP A 55 -12.51 -6.08 7.78
C TRP A 55 -11.83 -7.02 6.79
N LEU A 56 -11.25 -8.10 7.30
CA LEU A 56 -10.58 -9.11 6.50
C LEU A 56 -11.60 -10.19 6.12
N VAL A 57 -11.70 -10.49 4.84
CA VAL A 57 -12.61 -11.51 4.30
C VAL A 57 -11.77 -12.60 3.66
N ASP A 58 -11.97 -13.85 4.07
CA ASP A 58 -11.31 -15.01 3.47
C ASP A 58 -12.32 -15.94 2.80
N LYS A 59 -11.89 -17.17 2.48
CA LYS A 59 -12.74 -18.18 1.81
C LYS A 59 -13.91 -18.66 2.67
N HIS A 60 -13.88 -18.44 3.99
CA HIS A 60 -14.94 -18.75 4.94
C HIS A 60 -15.83 -17.53 5.25
N GLY A 61 -15.47 -16.34 4.73
CA GLY A 61 -16.20 -15.10 4.91
C GLY A 61 -15.44 -14.08 5.76
N LEU A 62 -16.15 -13.11 6.33
CA LEU A 62 -15.57 -12.12 7.24
C LEU A 62 -14.95 -12.78 8.47
N ILE A 63 -13.68 -12.49 8.77
CA ILE A 63 -13.00 -12.96 9.98
C ILE A 63 -13.66 -12.37 11.23
N LYS A 64 -14.45 -13.19 11.92
CA LYS A 64 -15.20 -12.83 13.14
C LYS A 64 -15.22 -13.99 14.14
N GLU A 65 -15.67 -13.71 15.36
CA GLU A 65 -15.66 -14.65 16.48
C GLU A 65 -16.31 -16.01 16.16
N SER A 66 -17.40 -16.05 15.40
CA SER A 66 -18.05 -17.32 15.03
C SER A 66 -17.18 -18.20 14.11
N ILE A 67 -16.40 -17.62 13.20
CA ILE A 67 -15.44 -18.36 12.34
C ILE A 67 -14.21 -18.78 13.14
N VAL A 68 -13.80 -17.97 14.13
CA VAL A 68 -12.75 -18.39 15.07
C VAL A 68 -13.18 -19.63 15.85
N ALA A 69 -14.43 -19.66 16.33
CA ALA A 69 -14.98 -20.80 17.07
C ALA A 69 -15.07 -22.09 16.23
N SER A 70 -15.17 -21.98 14.89
CA SER A 70 -15.14 -23.14 13.98
C SER A 70 -13.73 -23.70 13.73
N GLY A 71 -12.68 -23.05 14.27
CA GLY A 71 -11.28 -23.47 14.12
C GLY A 71 -10.69 -23.17 12.75
N GLN A 72 -11.33 -22.30 11.96
CA GLN A 72 -10.94 -22.01 10.57
C GLN A 72 -10.04 -20.77 10.44
N VAL A 73 -9.74 -20.08 11.54
CA VAL A 73 -8.94 -18.84 11.55
C VAL A 73 -7.52 -19.11 12.05
N ARG A 74 -6.52 -18.64 11.31
CA ARG A 74 -5.12 -18.69 11.74
C ARG A 74 -4.87 -17.76 12.93
N GLN A 75 -3.95 -18.14 13.81
CA GLN A 75 -3.61 -17.37 15.01
C GLN A 75 -3.12 -15.94 14.71
N ASP A 76 -2.46 -15.73 13.58
CA ASP A 76 -1.93 -14.42 13.18
C ASP A 76 -3.01 -13.42 12.75
N LEU A 77 -4.25 -13.87 12.55
CA LEU A 77 -5.41 -13.02 12.20
C LEU A 77 -6.20 -12.53 13.42
N MET A 78 -5.89 -13.04 14.62
CA MET A 78 -6.69 -12.80 15.83
C MET A 78 -6.86 -11.32 16.18
N GLU A 79 -5.85 -10.50 15.87
CA GLU A 79 -5.88 -9.06 16.13
C GLU A 79 -6.88 -8.28 15.24
N PHE A 80 -7.34 -8.87 14.13
CA PHE A 80 -8.32 -8.29 13.21
C PHE A 80 -9.69 -8.98 13.27
N VAL A 81 -9.90 -9.88 14.24
CA VAL A 81 -11.19 -10.57 14.44
C VAL A 81 -12.26 -9.57 14.83
N ARG A 82 -13.37 -9.58 14.09
CA ARG A 82 -14.54 -8.77 14.42
C ARG A 82 -15.41 -9.44 15.48
N LYS A 83 -15.90 -8.63 16.43
CA LYS A 83 -16.94 -9.05 17.38
C LYS A 83 -18.21 -9.41 16.64
N GLU A 84 -18.92 -10.43 17.08
CA GLU A 84 -20.17 -10.87 16.45
C GLU A 84 -21.21 -9.75 16.42
N GLU A 85 -21.34 -8.97 17.52
CA GLU A 85 -22.29 -7.85 17.58
C GLU A 85 -21.94 -6.70 16.62
N SER A 86 -20.68 -6.62 16.16
CA SER A 86 -20.22 -5.55 15.29
C SER A 86 -20.56 -5.77 13.81
N PHE A 87 -21.10 -6.94 13.46
CA PHE A 87 -21.48 -7.29 12.10
C PHE A 87 -22.74 -8.19 12.11
N GLN A 88 -23.87 -7.68 11.65
CA GLN A 88 -25.13 -8.43 11.68
C GLN A 88 -25.17 -9.40 10.50
N SER A 89 -25.05 -10.72 10.72
CA SER A 89 -25.18 -11.70 9.62
C SER A 89 -25.92 -12.95 10.03
N SER A 90 -26.60 -13.59 9.07
CA SER A 90 -27.33 -14.86 9.26
C SER A 90 -26.54 -16.09 8.77
N ASP A 91 -25.23 -16.14 9.06
CA ASP A 91 -24.23 -17.14 8.63
C ASP A 91 -23.56 -16.89 7.26
N GLU A 92 -22.22 -17.02 7.24
CA GLU A 92 -21.26 -16.72 6.14
C GLU A 92 -21.42 -15.34 5.46
N SER A 93 -20.82 -14.30 6.06
CA SER A 93 -20.77 -12.95 5.49
C SER A 93 -19.82 -12.89 4.28
N GLY A 94 -20.36 -13.14 3.09
CA GLY A 94 -19.65 -12.93 1.82
C GLY A 94 -19.30 -11.46 1.56
N LEU A 95 -18.42 -11.22 0.59
CA LEU A 95 -17.87 -9.89 0.30
C LEU A 95 -18.94 -8.81 0.07
N LEU A 96 -19.99 -9.10 -0.69
CA LEU A 96 -21.06 -8.15 -0.99
C LEU A 96 -21.77 -7.65 0.29
N GLU A 97 -22.06 -8.56 1.22
CA GLU A 97 -22.71 -8.21 2.48
C GLU A 97 -21.80 -7.35 3.35
N VAL A 98 -20.51 -7.70 3.39
CA VAL A 98 -19.50 -6.89 4.08
C VAL A 98 -19.45 -5.48 3.50
N VAL A 99 -19.41 -5.34 2.18
CA VAL A 99 -19.40 -4.04 1.51
C VAL A 99 -20.65 -3.23 1.82
N LYS A 100 -21.85 -3.83 1.80
CA LYS A 100 -23.11 -3.15 2.09
C LYS A 100 -23.18 -2.60 3.52
N GLN A 101 -22.72 -3.38 4.51
CA GLN A 101 -22.76 -2.97 5.91
C GLN A 101 -21.63 -2.02 6.28
N VAL A 102 -20.40 -2.32 5.88
CA VAL A 102 -19.20 -1.54 6.22
C VAL A 102 -19.15 -0.23 5.43
N LYS A 103 -19.69 -0.23 4.20
CA LYS A 103 -19.58 0.88 3.24
C LYS A 103 -18.12 1.32 3.12
N PRO A 104 -17.21 0.42 2.72
CA PRO A 104 -15.77 0.69 2.77
C PRO A 104 -15.39 1.86 1.88
N THR A 105 -14.37 2.61 2.31
CA THR A 105 -13.72 3.62 1.47
C THR A 105 -12.60 3.01 0.64
N VAL A 106 -12.02 1.92 1.11
CA VAL A 106 -10.92 1.20 0.47
C VAL A 106 -11.24 -0.30 0.38
N LEU A 107 -11.14 -0.85 -0.82
CA LEU A 107 -11.32 -2.27 -1.11
C LEU A 107 -10.05 -2.83 -1.76
N ILE A 108 -9.39 -3.78 -1.10
CA ILE A 108 -8.11 -4.36 -1.53
C ILE A 108 -8.30 -5.85 -1.78
N GLY A 109 -7.95 -6.31 -2.98
CA GLY A 109 -8.02 -7.71 -3.40
C GLY A 109 -6.65 -8.34 -3.42
N CYS A 110 -6.46 -9.43 -2.68
CA CYS A 110 -5.25 -10.25 -2.66
C CYS A 110 -5.60 -11.72 -2.44
N SER A 111 -6.68 -12.16 -3.10
CA SER A 111 -7.35 -13.44 -2.87
C SER A 111 -7.04 -14.51 -3.91
N THR A 112 -6.52 -14.13 -5.07
CA THR A 112 -6.42 -14.94 -6.30
C THR A 112 -7.75 -15.42 -6.88
N HIS A 113 -8.88 -14.91 -6.37
CA HIS A 113 -10.22 -15.20 -6.89
C HIS A 113 -10.58 -14.19 -7.98
N ALA A 114 -10.38 -14.60 -9.23
CA ALA A 114 -10.67 -13.77 -10.40
C ALA A 114 -12.13 -13.31 -10.43
N GLY A 115 -12.38 -12.03 -10.70
CA GLY A 115 -13.73 -11.49 -10.82
C GLY A 115 -14.51 -11.39 -9.50
N ALA A 116 -13.85 -11.54 -8.34
CA ALA A 116 -14.52 -11.47 -7.04
C ALA A 116 -15.17 -10.11 -6.73
N PHE A 117 -14.64 -9.02 -7.30
CA PHE A 117 -15.21 -7.69 -7.17
C PHE A 117 -16.23 -7.50 -8.30
N THR A 118 -17.38 -8.16 -8.16
CA THR A 118 -18.47 -8.10 -9.15
C THR A 118 -19.06 -6.69 -9.28
N GLN A 119 -19.88 -6.48 -10.31
CA GLN A 119 -20.58 -5.21 -10.50
C GLN A 119 -21.38 -4.82 -9.25
N GLU A 120 -22.11 -5.77 -8.65
CA GLU A 120 -22.90 -5.52 -7.44
C GLU A 120 -22.03 -5.10 -6.26
N VAL A 121 -20.83 -5.67 -6.12
CA VAL A 121 -19.88 -5.30 -5.07
C VAL A 121 -19.38 -3.86 -5.28
N VAL A 122 -18.94 -3.54 -6.50
CA VAL A 122 -18.39 -2.22 -6.83
C VAL A 122 -19.47 -1.13 -6.75
N GLU A 123 -20.67 -1.39 -7.25
CA GLU A 123 -21.80 -0.46 -7.17
C GLU A 123 -22.28 -0.29 -5.73
N ALA A 124 -22.34 -1.35 -4.92
CA ALA A 124 -22.69 -1.24 -3.49
C ALA A 124 -21.66 -0.41 -2.72
N MET A 125 -20.36 -0.54 -3.06
CA MET A 125 -19.31 0.31 -2.49
C MET A 125 -19.53 1.78 -2.88
N GLN A 126 -19.79 2.06 -4.16
CA GLN A 126 -20.06 3.42 -4.63
C GLN A 126 -21.32 4.02 -3.98
N GLU A 127 -22.41 3.25 -3.87
CA GLU A 127 -23.65 3.67 -3.22
C GLU A 127 -23.41 4.02 -1.74
N GLY A 128 -22.65 3.19 -1.03
CA GLY A 128 -22.28 3.41 0.37
C GLY A 128 -21.48 4.70 0.61
N LEU A 129 -20.76 5.19 -0.41
CA LEU A 129 -20.01 6.45 -0.37
C LEU A 129 -20.79 7.66 -0.91
N GLY A 130 -21.95 7.44 -1.53
CA GLY A 130 -22.76 8.48 -2.15
C GLY A 130 -22.20 9.01 -3.48
N GLU A 131 -22.90 9.98 -4.09
CA GLU A 131 -22.62 10.47 -5.44
C GLU A 131 -21.26 11.18 -5.60
N GLN A 132 -20.74 11.74 -4.51
CA GLN A 132 -19.47 12.47 -4.47
C GLN A 132 -18.31 11.60 -3.95
N GLY A 133 -18.60 10.38 -3.52
CA GLY A 133 -17.60 9.44 -3.02
C GLY A 133 -16.71 8.90 -4.13
N ARG A 134 -15.40 8.83 -3.87
CA ARG A 134 -14.42 8.20 -4.77
C ARG A 134 -13.94 6.89 -4.13
N PRO A 135 -14.45 5.72 -4.56
CA PRO A 135 -14.03 4.44 -4.01
C PRO A 135 -12.56 4.16 -4.37
N ILE A 136 -11.77 3.70 -3.42
CA ILE A 136 -10.39 3.26 -3.66
C ILE A 136 -10.40 1.75 -3.85
N ILE A 137 -10.13 1.27 -5.06
CA ILE A 137 -10.27 -0.15 -5.43
C ILE A 137 -8.94 -0.67 -5.95
N PHE A 138 -8.30 -1.57 -5.19
CA PHE A 138 -6.99 -2.13 -5.49
C PHE A 138 -7.08 -3.64 -5.72
N PRO A 139 -7.34 -4.11 -6.95
CA PRO A 139 -7.29 -5.53 -7.27
C PRO A 139 -5.84 -5.95 -7.55
N LEU A 140 -5.19 -6.54 -6.54
CA LEU A 140 -3.74 -6.79 -6.54
C LEU A 140 -3.36 -8.23 -6.91
N SER A 141 -4.32 -9.10 -7.16
CA SER A 141 -4.02 -10.50 -7.52
C SER A 141 -3.32 -10.61 -8.87
N ASN A 142 -2.25 -11.41 -8.88
CA ASN A 142 -1.39 -11.65 -10.05
C ASN A 142 -1.45 -13.12 -10.49
N PRO A 143 -1.30 -13.40 -11.81
CA PRO A 143 -1.18 -12.45 -12.92
C PRO A 143 -2.55 -11.87 -13.32
N SER A 144 -2.62 -10.98 -14.33
CA SER A 144 -3.83 -10.23 -14.73
C SER A 144 -5.12 -11.06 -14.85
N ARG A 145 -5.05 -12.35 -15.22
CA ARG A 145 -6.22 -13.24 -15.28
C ARG A 145 -6.86 -13.55 -13.91
N LEU A 146 -6.17 -13.23 -12.81
CA LEU A 146 -6.62 -13.44 -11.44
C LEU A 146 -7.08 -12.13 -10.77
N VAL A 147 -7.12 -11.03 -11.52
CA VAL A 147 -7.55 -9.73 -11.02
C VAL A 147 -8.99 -9.82 -10.48
N GLU A 148 -9.23 -9.22 -9.32
CA GLU A 148 -10.56 -9.25 -8.69
C GLU A 148 -11.61 -8.47 -9.50
N VAL A 149 -11.20 -7.40 -10.20
CA VAL A 149 -12.01 -6.63 -11.18
C VAL A 149 -11.09 -6.00 -12.20
N THR A 150 -11.48 -5.96 -13.47
CA THR A 150 -10.70 -5.24 -14.47
C THR A 150 -10.79 -3.73 -14.21
N PRO A 151 -9.72 -2.95 -14.46
CA PRO A 151 -9.81 -1.49 -14.32
C PRO A 151 -10.93 -0.85 -15.14
N GLU A 152 -11.19 -1.37 -16.35
CA GLU A 152 -12.26 -0.89 -17.23
C GLU A 152 -13.65 -1.07 -16.59
N ASP A 153 -13.90 -2.25 -15.99
CA ASP A 153 -15.14 -2.53 -15.30
C ASP A 153 -15.31 -1.65 -14.05
N ALA A 154 -14.29 -1.55 -13.21
CA ALA A 154 -14.31 -0.70 -12.02
C ALA A 154 -14.53 0.77 -12.38
N TYR A 155 -13.88 1.26 -13.44
CA TYR A 155 -14.09 2.60 -13.97
C TYR A 155 -15.54 2.80 -14.43
N ARG A 156 -16.06 1.89 -15.26
CA ARG A 156 -17.42 1.97 -15.79
C ARG A 156 -18.49 1.92 -14.71
N TRP A 157 -18.42 0.95 -13.80
CA TRP A 157 -19.42 0.73 -12.75
C TRP A 157 -19.44 1.87 -11.71
N THR A 158 -18.32 2.58 -11.54
CA THR A 158 -18.25 3.78 -10.69
C THR A 158 -18.44 5.09 -11.44
N LYS A 159 -18.66 5.02 -12.76
CA LYS A 159 -18.78 6.17 -13.68
C LYS A 159 -17.56 7.09 -13.57
N GLY A 160 -16.36 6.50 -13.63
CA GLY A 160 -15.07 7.18 -13.61
C GLY A 160 -14.60 7.70 -12.25
N ARG A 161 -15.28 7.34 -11.15
CA ARG A 161 -14.95 7.85 -9.81
C ARG A 161 -13.87 7.06 -9.08
N ALA A 162 -13.74 5.77 -9.39
CA ALA A 162 -12.82 4.88 -8.69
C ALA A 162 -11.37 5.33 -8.85
N LEU A 163 -10.62 5.27 -7.74
CA LEU A 163 -9.18 5.38 -7.72
C LEU A 163 -8.61 3.96 -7.76
N ILE A 164 -7.96 3.61 -8.89
CA ILE A 164 -7.58 2.23 -9.21
C ILE A 164 -6.07 2.11 -9.31
N ALA A 165 -5.53 1.04 -8.73
CA ALA A 165 -4.18 0.54 -8.97
C ALA A 165 -4.19 -0.99 -8.88
N THR A 166 -3.42 -1.67 -9.72
CA THR A 166 -3.49 -3.12 -9.93
C THR A 166 -2.17 -3.79 -9.58
N GLY A 167 -2.21 -5.11 -9.32
CA GLY A 167 -0.98 -5.88 -9.09
C GLY A 167 -0.19 -6.19 -10.37
N SER A 168 -0.86 -6.18 -11.53
CA SER A 168 -0.33 -6.43 -12.87
C SER A 168 -0.60 -5.23 -13.77
N PRO A 169 0.14 -5.02 -14.87
CA PRO A 169 -0.08 -3.89 -15.78
C PRO A 169 -1.39 -4.01 -16.56
N PHE A 170 -2.04 -2.87 -16.80
CA PHE A 170 -3.23 -2.71 -17.64
C PHE A 170 -3.14 -1.42 -18.46
N ASP A 171 -3.80 -1.39 -19.60
CA ASP A 171 -3.92 -0.18 -20.41
C ASP A 171 -4.78 0.89 -19.70
N PRO A 172 -4.58 2.19 -20.02
CA PRO A 172 -5.45 3.26 -19.55
C PRO A 172 -6.92 3.02 -19.93
N VAL A 173 -7.84 3.50 -19.08
CA VAL A 173 -9.28 3.25 -19.19
C VAL A 173 -10.10 4.52 -19.42
N GLY A 174 -11.28 4.35 -20.01
CA GLY A 174 -12.20 5.46 -20.31
C GLY A 174 -11.70 6.43 -21.39
N GLU A 175 -12.56 7.38 -21.77
CA GLU A 175 -12.25 8.37 -22.82
C GLU A 175 -11.15 9.35 -22.39
N GLU A 176 -11.09 9.66 -21.09
CA GLU A 176 -10.08 10.54 -20.50
C GLU A 176 -8.71 9.86 -20.34
N LYS A 177 -8.58 8.58 -20.72
CA LYS A 177 -7.36 7.76 -20.58
C LYS A 177 -6.80 7.79 -19.16
N TYR A 178 -7.64 7.42 -18.20
CA TYR A 178 -7.24 7.30 -16.81
C TYR A 178 -6.14 6.24 -16.68
N GLU A 179 -4.96 6.64 -16.24
CA GLU A 179 -3.79 5.75 -16.17
C GLU A 179 -3.87 4.81 -14.96
N ILE A 180 -3.57 3.53 -15.19
CA ILE A 180 -3.62 2.50 -14.15
C ILE A 180 -2.20 2.20 -13.66
N ALA A 181 -1.94 2.58 -12.40
CA ALA A 181 -0.70 2.26 -11.74
C ALA A 181 -0.56 0.75 -11.48
N GLU A 182 0.62 0.19 -11.79
CA GLU A 182 1.02 -1.11 -11.28
C GLU A 182 1.61 -0.94 -9.87
N CYS A 183 0.99 -1.56 -8.86
CA CYS A 183 1.49 -1.65 -7.50
C CYS A 183 2.66 -2.66 -7.40
N ASN A 184 3.73 -2.38 -8.13
CA ASN A 184 4.93 -3.21 -8.15
C ASN A 184 5.87 -2.83 -6.99
N ASN A 185 6.34 -3.84 -6.25
CA ASN A 185 7.25 -3.64 -5.13
C ASN A 185 8.64 -3.09 -5.55
N ALA A 186 9.01 -3.15 -6.83
CA ALA A 186 10.23 -2.57 -7.38
C ALA A 186 10.32 -1.04 -7.23
N LEU A 187 9.19 -0.36 -7.03
CA LEU A 187 9.16 1.08 -6.73
C LEU A 187 9.53 1.40 -5.27
N ILE A 188 9.69 0.38 -4.40
CA ILE A 188 9.95 0.61 -2.97
C ILE A 188 11.10 -0.21 -2.40
N TYR A 189 11.20 -1.53 -2.67
CA TYR A 189 12.19 -2.36 -1.99
C TYR A 189 13.65 -1.95 -2.26
N PRO A 190 14.06 -1.50 -3.48
CA PRO A 190 15.43 -1.08 -3.70
C PRO A 190 15.79 0.15 -2.86
N GLY A 191 14.89 1.13 -2.77
CA GLY A 191 15.06 2.32 -1.94
C GLY A 191 15.11 2.01 -0.45
N LEU A 192 14.24 1.12 0.03
CA LEU A 192 14.29 0.63 1.42
C LEU A 192 15.65 -0.03 1.73
N GLY A 193 16.14 -0.88 0.83
CA GLY A 193 17.42 -1.56 0.99
C GLY A 193 18.60 -0.59 0.96
N LEU A 194 18.65 0.30 -0.04
CA LEU A 194 19.72 1.30 -0.18
C LEU A 194 19.75 2.24 1.03
N GLY A 195 18.60 2.74 1.46
CA GLY A 195 18.47 3.60 2.63
C GLY A 195 18.91 2.90 3.92
N SER A 196 18.58 1.62 4.09
CA SER A 196 19.03 0.81 5.23
C SER A 196 20.55 0.62 5.26
N ILE A 197 21.17 0.39 4.10
CA ILE A 197 22.62 0.22 3.97
C ILE A 197 23.34 1.53 4.30
N ILE A 198 22.91 2.64 3.69
CA ILE A 198 23.57 3.95 3.86
C ILE A 198 23.36 4.50 5.26
N SER A 199 22.17 4.33 5.84
CA SER A 199 21.90 4.74 7.23
C SER A 199 22.72 3.96 8.25
N GLN A 200 23.35 2.84 7.87
CA GLN A 200 24.06 1.93 8.77
C GLN A 200 23.19 1.46 9.95
N SER A 201 21.87 1.44 9.76
CA SER A 201 20.95 0.93 10.77
C SER A 201 21.13 -0.58 10.94
N LYS A 202 20.98 -1.07 12.17
CA LYS A 202 21.06 -2.51 12.47
C LYS A 202 19.83 -3.28 12.00
N SER A 203 18.71 -2.59 11.78
CA SER A 203 17.43 -3.16 11.37
C SER A 203 16.61 -2.14 10.61
N LEU A 204 15.89 -2.59 9.58
CA LEU A 204 14.85 -1.78 8.94
C LEU A 204 13.61 -1.77 9.85
N THR A 205 13.27 -0.61 10.41
CA THR A 205 12.13 -0.43 11.32
C THR A 205 10.83 -0.21 10.55
N ASP A 206 9.68 -0.46 11.20
CA ASP A 206 8.37 -0.21 10.60
C ASP A 206 8.18 1.27 10.24
N THR A 207 8.69 2.17 11.08
CA THR A 207 8.68 3.63 10.84
C THR A 207 9.52 4.02 9.62
N MET A 208 10.68 3.38 9.40
CA MET A 208 11.46 3.56 8.16
C MET A 208 10.69 3.09 6.92
N ILE A 209 9.99 1.94 7.00
CA ILE A 209 9.15 1.45 5.89
C ILE A 209 8.01 2.43 5.60
N ILE A 210 7.33 2.93 6.64
CA ILE A 210 6.25 3.90 6.52
C ILE A 210 6.75 5.21 5.90
N ALA A 211 7.92 5.71 6.31
CA ALA A 211 8.53 6.90 5.72
C ALA A 211 8.83 6.70 4.23
N GLY A 212 9.37 5.54 3.84
CA GLY A 212 9.57 5.18 2.44
C GLY A 212 8.26 5.15 1.65
N ALA A 213 7.20 4.55 2.20
CA ALA A 213 5.88 4.48 1.57
C ALA A 213 5.21 5.87 1.45
N GLN A 214 5.37 6.74 2.46
CA GLN A 214 4.92 8.13 2.40
C GLN A 214 5.66 8.90 1.31
N ARG A 215 6.98 8.71 1.19
CA ARG A 215 7.76 9.37 0.14
C ARG A 215 7.33 8.90 -1.25
N LEU A 216 7.18 7.60 -1.46
CA LEU A 216 6.66 7.06 -2.72
C LEU A 216 5.28 7.65 -3.07
N ALA A 217 4.37 7.72 -2.08
CA ALA A 217 3.05 8.30 -2.28
C ALA A 217 3.10 9.79 -2.63
N ALA A 218 4.04 10.56 -2.08
CA ALA A 218 4.21 11.98 -2.38
C ALA A 218 4.71 12.25 -3.81
N LEU A 219 5.28 11.24 -4.47
CA LEU A 219 5.72 11.30 -5.86
C LEU A 219 4.60 10.94 -6.86
N ALA A 220 3.43 10.52 -6.39
CA ALA A 220 2.34 10.06 -7.25
C ALA A 220 1.86 11.18 -8.21
N PRO A 221 1.86 10.93 -9.53
CA PRO A 221 1.32 11.86 -10.53
C PRO A 221 -0.11 12.31 -10.22
N SER A 222 -0.93 11.40 -9.68
CA SER A 222 -2.33 11.64 -9.32
C SER A 222 -2.56 12.82 -8.36
N LEU A 223 -1.53 13.22 -7.60
CA LEU A 223 -1.62 14.36 -6.67
C LEU A 223 -1.64 15.71 -7.40
N LYS A 224 -1.17 15.75 -8.65
CA LYS A 224 -1.19 16.94 -9.51
C LYS A 224 -2.31 16.87 -10.54
N ASP A 225 -2.50 15.70 -11.12
CA ASP A 225 -3.53 15.43 -12.12
C ASP A 225 -4.42 14.25 -11.67
N PRO A 226 -5.70 14.49 -11.32
CA PRO A 226 -6.62 13.42 -10.88
C PRO A 226 -6.86 12.27 -11.87
N THR A 227 -6.50 12.42 -13.15
CA THR A 227 -6.58 11.34 -14.17
C THR A 227 -5.29 10.55 -14.34
N ALA A 228 -4.19 11.00 -13.73
CA ALA A 228 -2.90 10.33 -13.79
C ALA A 228 -2.78 9.20 -12.75
N ALA A 229 -1.77 8.35 -12.94
CA ALA A 229 -1.55 7.16 -12.13
C ALA A 229 -1.32 7.46 -10.63
N LEU A 230 -1.78 6.54 -9.76
CA LEU A 230 -1.62 6.60 -8.30
C LEU A 230 -0.18 6.33 -7.82
N LEU A 231 0.70 5.89 -8.69
CA LEU A 231 2.13 5.67 -8.44
C LEU A 231 2.93 6.21 -9.63
N PRO A 232 4.21 6.57 -9.42
CA PRO A 232 5.12 6.89 -10.51
C PRO A 232 5.26 5.74 -11.53
N ASP A 233 5.67 6.08 -12.75
CA ASP A 233 5.97 5.09 -13.79
C ASP A 233 7.18 4.23 -13.39
N PHE A 234 7.20 2.97 -13.84
CA PHE A 234 8.31 2.07 -13.60
C PHE A 234 9.63 2.56 -14.22
N ALA A 235 9.57 3.30 -15.33
CA ALA A 235 10.74 3.92 -15.95
C ALA A 235 11.44 4.92 -15.02
N ASP A 236 10.71 5.54 -14.08
CA ASP A 236 11.24 6.47 -13.09
C ASP A 236 11.77 5.76 -11.84
N ALA A 237 11.73 4.42 -11.79
CA ALA A 237 12.13 3.64 -10.61
C ALA A 237 13.51 4.02 -10.05
N PRO A 238 14.57 4.33 -10.83
CA PRO A 238 15.85 4.76 -10.26
C PRO A 238 15.75 6.03 -9.40
N GLU A 239 15.07 7.06 -9.89
CA GLU A 239 14.89 8.32 -9.15
C GLU A 239 13.92 8.14 -7.98
N VAL A 240 12.83 7.40 -8.19
CA VAL A 240 11.87 7.06 -7.13
C VAL A 240 12.57 6.33 -5.97
N ASN A 241 13.43 5.35 -6.28
CA ASN A 241 14.15 4.60 -5.25
C ASN A 241 15.22 5.44 -4.53
N LEU A 242 15.82 6.43 -5.22
CA LEU A 242 16.69 7.42 -4.57
C LEU A 242 15.90 8.21 -3.52
N GLU A 243 14.72 8.73 -3.88
CA GLU A 243 13.87 9.49 -2.98
C GLU A 243 13.39 8.66 -1.78
N VAL A 244 12.98 7.41 -2.03
CA VAL A 244 12.63 6.46 -0.96
C VAL A 244 13.82 6.21 -0.02
N ALA A 245 15.03 6.01 -0.57
CA ALA A 245 16.23 5.82 0.24
C ALA A 245 16.55 7.04 1.12
N VAL A 246 16.41 8.25 0.58
CA VAL A 246 16.58 9.50 1.35
C VAL A 246 15.62 9.53 2.53
N ALA A 247 14.33 9.31 2.30
CA ALA A 247 13.32 9.32 3.36
C ALA A 247 13.59 8.26 4.46
N VAL A 248 14.08 7.09 4.05
CA VAL A 248 14.47 6.01 4.98
C VAL A 248 15.65 6.42 5.85
N ILE A 249 16.67 7.07 5.28
CA ILE A 249 17.84 7.55 6.03
C ILE A 249 17.44 8.67 7.00
N GLU A 250 16.64 9.63 6.53
CA GLU A 250 16.12 10.71 7.37
C GLU A 250 15.33 10.17 8.55
N GLN A 251 14.47 9.18 8.32
CA GLN A 251 13.70 8.54 9.37
C GLN A 251 14.60 7.78 10.36
N ALA A 252 15.62 7.07 9.87
CA ALA A 252 16.59 6.38 10.73
C ALA A 252 17.37 7.36 11.63
N ILE A 253 17.76 8.53 11.11
CA ILE A 253 18.39 9.59 11.90
C ILE A 253 17.41 10.13 12.94
N LYS A 254 16.17 10.44 12.52
CA LYS A 254 15.14 11.01 13.38
C LYS A 254 14.78 10.12 14.57
N GLU A 255 14.72 8.80 14.37
CA GLU A 255 14.41 7.83 15.44
C GLU A 255 15.66 7.32 16.18
N GLY A 256 16.85 7.80 15.82
CA GLY A 256 18.12 7.43 16.46
C GLY A 256 18.58 6.01 16.16
N SER A 257 18.07 5.37 15.10
CA SER A 257 18.47 4.04 14.65
C SER A 257 19.64 4.05 13.66
N ALA A 258 19.96 5.22 13.09
CA ALA A 258 21.11 5.40 12.20
C ALA A 258 22.47 5.22 12.92
N GLY A 259 23.46 4.74 12.17
CA GLY A 259 24.83 4.59 12.65
C GLY A 259 25.48 5.93 13.00
N GLY A 260 26.42 5.92 13.94
CA GLY A 260 27.01 7.16 14.48
C GLY A 260 27.70 8.06 13.44
N SER A 261 28.18 7.50 12.32
CA SER A 261 28.79 8.27 11.23
C SER A 261 27.79 8.98 10.30
N VAL A 262 26.52 8.59 10.38
CA VAL A 262 25.40 9.13 9.58
C VAL A 262 24.62 10.18 10.38
N ASN A 263 24.63 10.07 11.71
CA ASN A 263 23.93 11.01 12.58
C ASN A 263 24.41 12.44 12.35
N GLY A 264 23.47 13.34 12.06
CA GLY A 264 23.74 14.77 11.86
C GLY A 264 23.97 15.20 10.40
N TRP A 265 23.86 14.29 9.42
CA TRP A 265 23.84 14.68 8.01
C TRP A 265 22.65 15.59 7.71
N SER A 266 22.89 16.59 6.86
CA SER A 266 21.82 17.41 6.27
C SER A 266 21.09 16.64 5.16
N GLU A 267 19.90 17.10 4.76
CA GLU A 267 19.18 16.51 3.62
C GLU A 267 20.04 16.50 2.34
N GLU A 268 20.76 17.59 2.07
CA GLU A 268 21.66 17.70 0.91
C GLU A 268 22.78 16.65 0.97
N GLU A 269 23.41 16.49 2.13
CA GLU A 269 24.44 15.45 2.32
C GLU A 269 23.87 14.04 2.14
N ILE A 270 22.68 13.75 2.69
CA ILE A 270 22.02 12.45 2.49
C ILE A 270 21.83 12.18 1.00
N ARG A 271 21.27 13.14 0.25
CA ARG A 271 21.03 13.02 -1.19
C ARG A 271 22.30 12.76 -1.97
N ASP A 272 23.37 13.49 -1.67
CA ASP A 272 24.66 13.32 -2.35
C ASP A 272 25.28 11.95 -2.05
N ARG A 273 25.21 11.49 -0.80
CA ARG A 273 25.67 10.15 -0.40
C ARG A 273 24.89 9.04 -1.08
N VAL A 274 23.57 9.19 -1.23
CA VAL A 274 22.75 8.24 -1.98
C VAL A 274 23.20 8.20 -3.44
N ARG A 275 23.31 9.35 -4.11
CA ARG A 275 23.75 9.44 -5.52
C ARG A 275 25.14 8.85 -5.77
N GLU A 276 26.08 9.06 -4.85
CA GLU A 276 27.43 8.51 -4.92
C GLU A 276 27.43 6.97 -4.88
N LYS A 277 26.49 6.37 -4.14
CA LYS A 277 26.41 4.92 -3.91
C LYS A 277 25.57 4.18 -4.94
N VAL A 278 24.78 4.88 -5.76
CA VAL A 278 24.03 4.25 -6.85
C VAL A 278 24.99 3.71 -7.91
N TRP A 279 24.94 2.41 -8.15
CA TRP A 279 25.70 1.77 -9.22
C TRP A 279 25.26 2.29 -10.59
N LYS A 280 26.22 2.57 -11.47
CA LYS A 280 25.96 3.05 -12.83
C LYS A 280 26.37 1.96 -13.83
N PRO A 281 25.54 1.63 -14.84
CA PRO A 281 25.83 0.64 -15.87
C PRO A 281 26.84 1.18 -16.91
N VAL A 282 28.00 1.65 -16.46
CA VAL A 282 29.09 2.16 -17.30
C VAL A 282 30.30 1.27 -17.09
N TYR A 283 30.87 0.76 -18.18
CA TYR A 283 32.10 -0.03 -18.08
C TYR A 283 33.22 0.82 -17.48
N GLY A 284 33.86 0.28 -16.43
CA GLY A 284 35.09 0.84 -15.92
C GLY A 284 36.21 0.70 -16.95
N THR A 285 37.12 1.69 -16.97
CA THR A 285 38.38 1.53 -17.70
C THR A 285 39.34 0.76 -16.81
N TYR A 286 39.68 -0.46 -17.21
CA TYR A 286 40.67 -1.27 -16.51
C TYR A 286 42.07 -0.93 -17.05
N VAL A 287 42.92 -0.38 -16.19
CA VAL A 287 44.34 -0.16 -16.48
C VAL A 287 45.12 -1.22 -15.72
N TYR A 288 46.01 -1.93 -16.42
CA TYR A 288 46.89 -2.91 -15.78
C TYR A 288 47.88 -2.17 -14.88
N ASP A 289 47.87 -2.50 -13.59
CA ASP A 289 48.84 -2.03 -12.61
C ASP A 289 49.93 -3.08 -12.45
N GLU A 290 51.10 -2.83 -13.04
CA GLU A 290 52.28 -3.70 -12.92
C GLU A 290 52.81 -3.81 -11.48
N ALA A 291 52.54 -2.80 -10.64
CA ALA A 291 52.96 -2.81 -9.25
C ALA A 291 51.99 -3.58 -8.34
N GLY A 292 50.75 -3.83 -8.80
CA GLY A 292 49.69 -4.55 -8.10
C GLY A 292 49.52 -4.10 -6.67
N MET A 293 48.81 -2.99 -6.44
CA MET A 293 48.61 -2.36 -5.11
C MET A 293 48.65 -3.33 -3.90
N GLU A 294 49.61 -3.10 -3.00
CA GLU A 294 49.59 -3.53 -1.59
C GLU A 294 48.29 -3.13 -0.87
#